data_AF-A0A2E6UQ90-F1
#
_entry.id   AF-A0A2E6UQ90-F1
#
_cell.length_a   1.000
_cell.length_b   1.000
_cell.length_c   1.000
_cell.angle_alpha   90.00
_cell.angle_beta   90.00
_cell.angle_gamma   90.00
#
_symmetry.space_group_name_H-M   'P 1'
#
loop_
_entity.id
_entity.type
_entity.pdbx_description
1 polymer ?
#
loop_
_entity_poly.entity_id
_entity_poly.type
_entity_poly.pdbx_seq_one_letter_code
_entity_poly.pdbx_strand_id
1 'polypeptide(L)' 'MAQNQHLSGIEHSRTKVRHPQTNGSTERLNQTVQNEFYKVAFRKKLYKSIEGIQKDLDDFM' A
#
# COMPACT_ATOMS: atom_id res chain seq x y z
N MET A 1 -19.06 2.07 23.34
CA MET A 1 -19.56 1.29 22.20
C MET A 1 -18.50 1.32 21.09
N ALA A 2 -17.53 0.41 21.08
CA ALA A 2 -16.63 0.22 19.94
C ALA A 2 -16.66 -1.26 19.59
N GLN A 3 -17.43 -1.60 18.57
CA GLN A 3 -17.63 -2.96 18.11
C GLN A 3 -16.30 -3.47 17.51
N ASN A 4 -15.74 -4.53 18.10
CA ASN A 4 -14.64 -5.30 17.52
C ASN A 4 -15.19 -6.09 16.33
N GLN A 5 -14.91 -5.61 15.12
CA GLN A 5 -15.06 -6.42 13.92
C GLN A 5 -13.94 -7.46 13.91
N HIS A 6 -14.25 -8.66 14.40
CA HIS A 6 -13.46 -9.87 14.15
C HIS A 6 -13.90 -10.43 12.81
N LEU A 7 -13.21 -10.03 11.73
CA LEU A 7 -13.24 -10.78 10.48
C LEU A 7 -12.15 -11.86 10.62
N SER A 8 -12.55 -13.13 10.76
CA SER A 8 -11.66 -14.30 10.58
C SER A 8 -10.71 -14.70 11.73
N GLY A 9 -10.94 -14.29 12.98
CA GLY A 9 -10.12 -14.77 14.12
C GLY A 9 -8.72 -14.15 14.21
N ILE A 10 -8.45 -13.10 13.44
CA ILE A 10 -7.19 -12.37 13.46
C ILE A 10 -7.34 -11.17 14.38
N GLU A 11 -6.45 -11.03 15.37
CA GLU A 11 -6.43 -9.83 16.21
C GLU A 11 -5.91 -8.63 15.40
N HIS A 12 -6.82 -7.69 15.10
CA HIS A 12 -6.46 -6.44 14.45
C HIS A 12 -5.95 -5.43 15.48
N SER A 13 -4.65 -5.13 15.44
CA SER A 13 -4.10 -4.01 16.20
C SER A 13 -4.65 -2.69 15.66
N ARG A 14 -5.31 -1.90 16.51
CA ARG A 14 -5.78 -0.56 16.16
C ARG A 14 -4.70 0.47 16.47
N THR A 15 -4.28 1.20 15.45
CA THR A 15 -3.31 2.28 15.61
C THR A 15 -4.00 3.62 15.76
N LYS A 16 -3.52 4.46 16.68
CA LYS A 16 -3.93 5.86 16.80
C LYS A 16 -3.46 6.68 15.59
N VAL A 17 -4.35 7.50 15.05
CA VAL A 17 -4.04 8.48 14.00
C VAL A 17 -2.91 9.40 14.46
N ARG A 18 -1.93 9.69 13.60
CA ARG A 18 -0.70 10.48 13.87
C ARG A 18 0.35 9.81 14.76
N HIS A 19 0.44 8.48 14.77
CA HIS A 19 1.54 7.79 15.44
C HIS A 19 2.77 7.67 14.49
N PRO A 20 3.95 8.23 14.82
CA PRO A 20 5.12 8.28 13.93
C PRO A 20 5.58 6.91 13.44
N GLN A 21 5.53 5.90 14.31
CA GLN A 21 6.03 4.56 14.03
C GLN A 21 5.16 3.82 13.00
N THR A 22 3.87 4.12 12.96
CA THR A 22 2.90 3.45 12.08
C THR A 22 2.65 4.26 10.82
N ASN A 23 2.47 5.58 10.95
CA ASN A 23 2.46 6.49 9.81
C ASN A 23 3.73 6.34 8.98
N GLY A 24 4.89 6.25 9.65
CA GLY A 24 6.17 6.09 8.97
C GLY A 24 6.32 4.80 8.18
N SER A 25 5.56 3.73 8.47
CA SER A 25 5.61 2.49 7.69
C SER A 25 4.78 2.61 6.40
N THR A 26 3.55 3.10 6.50
CA THR A 26 2.71 3.38 5.33
C THR A 26 3.30 4.48 4.45
N GLU A 27 3.85 5.54 5.06
CA GLU A 27 4.54 6.61 4.34
C GLU A 27 5.78 6.11 3.62
N ARG A 28 6.58 5.23 4.25
CA ARG A 28 7.71 4.57 3.59
C ARG A 28 7.26 3.69 2.43
N LEU A 29 6.22 2.86 2.62
CA LEU A 29 5.67 2.03 1.55
C LEU A 29 5.22 2.89 0.36
N ASN A 30 4.47 3.97 0.63
CA ASN A 30 4.04 4.91 -0.41
C ASN A 30 5.22 5.55 -1.14
N GLN A 31 6.29 5.91 -0.43
CA GLN A 31 7.51 6.44 -1.03
C GLN A 31 8.25 5.40 -1.89
N THR A 32 8.35 4.15 -1.44
CA THR A 32 8.94 3.03 -2.21
C THR A 32 8.14 2.79 -3.49
N VAL A 33 6.82 2.62 -3.39
CA VAL A 33 5.95 2.43 -4.56
C VAL A 33 6.07 3.61 -5.54
N GLN A 34 6.14 4.85 -5.02
CA GLN A 34 6.29 6.02 -5.88
C GLN A 34 7.66 6.10 -6.56
N ASN A 35 8.74 5.93 -5.80
CA ASN A 35 10.10 6.19 -6.28
C ASN A 35 10.68 5.03 -7.09
N GLU A 36 10.40 3.80 -6.68
CA GLU A 36 11.01 2.60 -7.24
C GLU A 36 10.11 1.97 -8.30
N PHE A 37 8.80 1.92 -8.07
CA PHE A 37 7.86 1.36 -9.03
C PHE A 37 7.36 2.41 -10.03
N TYR A 38 6.53 3.39 -9.63
CA TYR A 38 5.85 4.27 -10.59
C TYR A 38 6.81 5.09 -11.47
N LYS A 39 7.85 5.70 -10.89
CA LYS A 39 8.85 6.47 -11.65
C LYS A 39 9.57 5.62 -12.70
N VAL A 40 9.73 4.32 -12.49
CA VAL A 40 10.41 3.43 -13.43
C VAL A 40 9.42 2.84 -14.43
N ALA A 41 8.30 2.30 -13.95
CA ALA A 41 7.27 1.64 -14.74
C ALA A 41 6.70 2.58 -15.82
N PHE A 42 6.32 3.80 -15.45
CA PHE A 42 5.69 4.75 -16.38
C PHE A 42 6.64 5.32 -17.43
N ARG A 43 7.97 5.19 -17.24
CA ARG A 43 8.96 5.51 -18.28
C ARG A 43 9.21 4.36 -19.26
N LYS A 44 8.96 3.12 -18.83
CA LYS A 44 9.23 1.90 -19.62
C LYS A 44 8.01 1.40 -20.39
N LYS A 45 6.81 1.61 -19.87
CA LYS A 45 5.57 1.03 -20.38
C LYS A 45 4.43 2.05 -20.35
N LEU A 46 3.73 2.20 -21.47
CA LEU A 46 2.50 2.96 -21.54
C LEU A 46 1.34 2.05 -21.13
N TYR A 47 0.76 2.32 -19.97
CA TYR A 47 -0.40 1.58 -19.47
C TYR A 47 -1.69 2.14 -20.08
N LYS A 48 -2.58 1.25 -20.53
CA LYS A 48 -3.88 1.60 -21.11
C LYS A 48 -5.04 1.40 -20.14
N SER A 49 -4.80 0.74 -19.01
CA SER A 49 -5.81 0.47 -18.00
C SER A 49 -5.16 0.32 -16.62
N ILE A 50 -5.96 0.43 -15.57
CA ILE A 50 -5.51 0.32 -14.18
C ILE A 50 -5.11 -1.11 -13.86
N GLU A 51 -5.82 -2.10 -14.41
CA GLU A 51 -5.52 -3.53 -14.22
C GLU A 51 -4.11 -3.87 -14.71
N GLY A 52 -3.67 -3.24 -15.80
CA GLY A 52 -2.32 -3.39 -16.30
C GLY A 52 -1.25 -2.84 -15.35
N ILE A 53 -1.56 -1.75 -14.63
CA ILE A 53 -0.68 -1.20 -13.59
C ILE A 53 -0.69 -2.11 -12.37
N GLN A 54 -1.86 -2.58 -11.96
CA GLN A 54 -2.03 -3.45 -10.80
C GLN A 54 -1.25 -4.75 -10.95
N LYS A 55 -1.33 -5.41 -12.13
CA LYS A 55 -0.58 -6.63 -12.39
C LYS A 55 0.93 -6.44 -12.22
N ASP A 56 1.49 -5.39 -12.81
CA ASP A 56 2.92 -5.13 -12.71
C ASP A 56 3.32 -4.71 -11.28
N LEU A 57 2.42 -4.07 -10.54
CA LEU A 57 2.63 -3.71 -9.13
C LEU A 57 2.59 -4.94 -8.22
N ASP A 58 1.69 -5.89 -8.49
CA ASP A 58 1.61 -7.18 -7.80
C ASP A 58 2.84 -8.05 -8.08
N ASP A 59 3.40 -8.01 -9.30
CA ASP A 59 4.66 -8.70 -9.60
C ASP A 59 5.88 -8.04 -8.91
N PHE A 60 5.77 -6.79 -8.47
CA PHE A 60 6.82 -6.04 -7.78
C PHE A 60 6.84 -6.27 -6.26
N MET A 61 5.70 -6.57 -5.62
CA MET A 61 5.54 -6.70 -4.17
C MET A 61 5.20 -8.12 -3.72
#